data_AF-A0A7C6DUE9-F1
#
_entry.id   AF-A0A7C6DUE9-F1
#
_cell.length_a   1.000
_cell.length_b   1.000
_cell.length_c   1.000
_cell.angle_alpha   90.00
_cell.angle_beta   90.00
_cell.angle_gamma   90.00
#
_symmetry.space_group_name_H-M   'P 1'
#
loop_
_entity.id
_entity.type
_entity.pdbx_description
1 polymer ?
#
loop_
_entity_poly.entity_id
_entity_poly.type
_entity_poly.pdbx_seq_one_letter_code
_entity_poly.pdbx_strand_id
1 'polypeptide(L)'
;MQINNSIALNLQVPNNPQAINTMESESEEKDISIGKALKSIVAGISDGFISLVGYTGSTLYHLPKATYELAEGIIKTKAIGPNLKALCLALLPLAVALTPALAAVGSTTYGIVKGFEEALKTDKSIKEILKEEVNNINKFHNEKAKEAIEYLEKLQDLKPDEGEKPVDIRIIETLKALISAVIGMGLDSVGATAITALNLPQLTIKSIKEIIKDTKNKPILRGLQLLLLSLLVPLSLPLSLVGGAAYGLYNGAKEGYQEGILQAISKNFSDLQNYNKFLKEIAK
;
A
#
# COMPACT_ATOMS: atom_id res chain seq x y z
N MET A 1 -20.82 36.96 15.82
CA MET A 1 -20.05 37.08 14.57
C MET A 1 -19.99 35.68 13.96
N GLN A 2 -20.88 35.39 13.01
CA GLN A 2 -21.03 34.08 12.37
C GLN A 2 -19.99 33.94 11.26
N ILE A 3 -19.21 32.86 11.29
CA ILE A 3 -18.28 32.51 10.21
C ILE A 3 -18.92 31.35 9.44
N ASN A 4 -19.22 31.62 8.16
CA ASN A 4 -19.79 30.69 7.21
C ASN A 4 -18.78 29.58 6.86
N ASN A 5 -19.16 28.33 7.12
CA ASN A 5 -18.51 27.14 6.57
C ASN A 5 -19.34 26.63 5.39
N SER A 6 -18.82 26.75 4.16
CA SER A 6 -19.33 26.04 2.98
C SER A 6 -18.29 26.10 1.85
N ILE A 7 -17.24 25.29 1.93
CA ILE A 7 -16.49 24.88 0.74
C ILE A 7 -17.00 23.48 0.40
N ALA A 8 -18.08 23.44 -0.37
CA ALA A 8 -18.52 22.22 -1.03
C ALA A 8 -17.59 22.00 -2.23
N LEU A 9 -16.79 20.94 -2.19
CA LEU A 9 -16.07 20.45 -3.36
C LEU A 9 -17.11 19.92 -4.35
N ASN A 10 -17.48 20.76 -5.32
CA ASN A 10 -18.38 20.40 -6.40
C ASN A 10 -17.64 19.53 -7.43
N LEU A 11 -17.52 18.23 -7.13
CA LEU A 11 -17.19 17.23 -8.14
C LEU A 11 -18.43 17.06 -9.02
N GLN A 12 -18.57 17.91 -10.04
CA GLN A 12 -19.47 17.64 -11.14
C GLN A 12 -18.98 16.39 -11.85
N VAL A 13 -19.55 15.25 -11.48
CA VAL A 13 -19.54 14.06 -12.32
C VAL A 13 -20.28 14.43 -13.61
N PRO A 14 -19.64 14.36 -14.79
CA PRO A 14 -20.31 14.67 -16.04
C PRO A 14 -21.46 13.67 -16.24
N ASN A 15 -22.69 14.13 -16.04
CA ASN A 15 -23.89 13.35 -16.25
C ASN A 15 -24.25 13.37 -17.74
N ASN A 16 -23.37 12.82 -18.57
CA ASN A 16 -23.58 12.65 -20.00
C ASN A 16 -23.91 11.18 -20.29
N PRO A 17 -25.19 10.81 -20.54
CA PRO A 17 -25.59 9.44 -20.85
C PRO A 17 -24.96 8.90 -22.14
N GLN A 18 -24.35 9.74 -22.97
CA GLN A 18 -23.66 9.31 -24.19
C GLN A 18 -22.17 8.98 -23.99
N ALA A 19 -21.57 9.27 -22.83
CA ALA A 19 -20.19 8.82 -22.54
C ALA A 19 -20.12 7.36 -22.07
N ILE A 20 -21.25 6.78 -21.65
CA ILE A 20 -21.35 5.39 -21.19
C ILE A 20 -21.51 4.43 -22.38
N ASN A 21 -22.13 4.88 -23.48
CA ASN A 21 -22.37 4.05 -24.67
C ASN A 21 -21.19 4.02 -25.67
N THR A 22 -20.11 4.75 -25.41
CA THR A 22 -18.88 4.72 -26.25
C THR A 22 -17.74 3.93 -25.60
N MET A 23 -17.95 3.34 -24.41
CA MET A 23 -17.09 2.28 -23.87
C MET A 23 -17.50 0.88 -24.36
N GLU A 24 -18.49 0.81 -25.24
CA GLU A 24 -18.86 -0.38 -26.00
C GLU A 24 -18.18 -0.34 -27.39
N SER A 25 -16.88 0.00 -27.43
CA SER A 25 -16.06 -0.20 -28.62
C SER A 25 -15.21 -1.46 -28.42
N GLU A 26 -15.67 -2.55 -29.02
CA GLU A 26 -14.88 -3.73 -29.37
C GLU A 26 -13.96 -4.26 -28.26
N SER A 27 -14.55 -4.82 -27.20
CA SER A 27 -13.91 -6.00 -26.62
C SER A 27 -14.04 -7.12 -27.65
N GLU A 28 -13.11 -7.19 -28.60
CA GLU A 28 -12.78 -8.48 -29.22
C GLU A 28 -12.60 -9.45 -28.04
N GLU A 29 -13.58 -10.34 -27.87
CA GLU A 29 -13.56 -11.43 -26.90
C GLU A 29 -12.42 -12.36 -27.33
N LYS A 30 -11.19 -11.94 -27.03
CA LYS A 30 -9.98 -12.66 -27.39
C LYS A 30 -9.95 -13.86 -26.46
N ASP A 31 -10.55 -14.94 -26.92
CA ASP A 31 -10.76 -16.19 -26.21
C ASP A 31 -9.45 -16.62 -25.53
N ILE A 32 -9.31 -16.26 -24.23
CA ILE A 32 -8.07 -16.48 -23.50
C ILE A 32 -8.01 -17.99 -23.26
N SER A 33 -7.21 -18.67 -24.10
CA SER A 33 -6.96 -20.10 -23.96
C SER A 33 -6.62 -20.42 -22.50
N ILE A 34 -7.31 -21.42 -21.94
CA ILE A 34 -7.11 -21.92 -20.57
C ILE A 34 -5.61 -22.14 -20.26
N GLY A 35 -4.84 -22.61 -21.24
CA GLY A 35 -3.39 -22.79 -21.09
C GLY A 35 -2.64 -21.48 -20.87
N LYS A 36 -3.08 -20.40 -21.51
CA LYS A 36 -2.50 -19.06 -21.36
C LYS A 36 -2.86 -18.44 -20.00
N ALA A 37 -4.08 -18.65 -19.52
CA ALA A 37 -4.48 -18.24 -18.17
C ALA A 37 -3.70 -19.00 -17.09
N LEU A 38 -3.60 -20.34 -17.18
CA LEU A 38 -2.77 -21.15 -16.25
C LEU A 38 -1.30 -20.70 -16.26
N LYS A 39 -0.75 -20.45 -17.44
CA LYS A 39 0.61 -19.92 -17.60
C LYS A 39 0.79 -18.56 -16.94
N SER A 40 -0.19 -17.64 -17.07
CA SER A 40 -0.08 -16.30 -16.48
C SER A 40 -0.18 -16.31 -14.96
N ILE A 41 -0.95 -17.23 -14.40
CA ILE A 41 -1.02 -17.45 -12.95
C ILE A 41 0.32 -17.95 -12.40
N VAL A 42 0.88 -19.00 -13.03
CA VAL A 42 2.17 -19.56 -12.60
C VAL A 42 3.29 -18.53 -12.78
N ALA A 43 3.26 -17.76 -13.86
CA ALA A 43 4.18 -16.65 -14.08
C ALA A 43 4.03 -15.60 -12.97
N GLY A 44 2.82 -15.09 -12.72
CA GLY A 44 2.56 -14.09 -11.68
C GLY A 44 3.00 -14.54 -10.28
N ILE A 45 2.74 -15.78 -9.86
CA ILE A 45 3.25 -16.28 -8.57
C ILE A 45 4.77 -16.25 -8.52
N SER A 46 5.39 -16.87 -9.52
CA SER A 46 6.83 -17.07 -9.54
C SER A 46 7.54 -15.72 -9.57
N ASP A 47 6.98 -14.78 -10.33
CA ASP A 47 7.43 -13.40 -10.41
C ASP A 47 7.25 -12.69 -9.06
N GLY A 48 6.07 -12.79 -8.44
CA GLY A 48 5.81 -12.27 -7.09
C GLY A 48 6.82 -12.71 -6.04
N PHE A 49 7.23 -13.99 -6.04
CA PHE A 49 8.27 -14.48 -5.13
C PHE A 49 9.67 -13.92 -5.46
N ILE A 50 10.02 -13.82 -6.74
CA ILE A 50 11.31 -13.26 -7.18
C ILE A 50 11.36 -11.76 -6.85
N SER A 51 10.30 -11.02 -7.15
CA SER A 51 10.12 -9.60 -6.83
C SER A 51 10.16 -9.38 -5.31
N LEU A 52 9.51 -10.24 -4.52
CA LEU A 52 9.56 -10.21 -3.06
C LEU A 52 11.01 -10.21 -2.56
N VAL A 53 11.81 -11.20 -2.95
CA VAL A 53 13.20 -11.29 -2.47
C VAL A 53 14.06 -10.18 -3.07
N GLY A 54 13.95 -9.95 -4.37
CA GLY A 54 14.81 -9.05 -5.13
C GLY A 54 14.61 -7.59 -4.80
N TYR A 55 13.38 -7.07 -4.95
CA TYR A 55 13.10 -5.67 -4.66
C TYR A 55 13.19 -5.39 -3.16
N THR A 56 12.67 -6.24 -2.29
CA THR A 56 12.80 -6.03 -0.84
C THR A 56 14.26 -6.07 -0.41
N GLY A 57 15.04 -7.03 -0.90
CA GLY A 57 16.49 -7.07 -0.65
C GLY A 57 17.21 -5.80 -1.13
N SER A 58 16.88 -5.33 -2.33
CA SER A 58 17.44 -4.09 -2.87
C SER A 58 17.03 -2.86 -2.06
N THR A 59 15.76 -2.75 -1.66
CA THR A 59 15.26 -1.66 -0.82
C THR A 59 15.96 -1.68 0.53
N LEU A 60 16.10 -2.84 1.18
CA LEU A 60 16.80 -2.97 2.45
C LEU A 60 18.28 -2.60 2.35
N TYR A 61 18.93 -2.95 1.24
CA TYR A 61 20.33 -2.58 0.98
C TYR A 61 20.50 -1.05 0.88
N HIS A 62 19.60 -0.39 0.17
CA HIS A 62 19.64 1.06 -0.03
C HIS A 62 19.02 1.86 1.12
N LEU A 63 18.30 1.20 2.04
CA LEU A 63 17.57 1.83 3.13
C LEU A 63 18.44 2.74 4.00
N PRO A 64 19.66 2.36 4.43
CA PRO A 64 20.50 3.25 5.23
C PRO A 64 20.86 4.55 4.50
N LYS A 65 21.28 4.45 3.22
CA LYS A 65 21.64 5.63 2.43
C LYS A 65 20.41 6.50 2.14
N ALA A 66 19.30 5.91 1.73
CA ALA A 66 18.05 6.64 1.49
C ALA A 66 17.54 7.35 2.76
N THR A 67 17.66 6.70 3.92
CA THR A 67 17.29 7.30 5.22
C THR A 67 18.19 8.49 5.54
N TYR A 68 19.50 8.35 5.32
CA TYR A 68 20.46 9.42 5.54
C TYR A 68 20.17 10.62 4.64
N GLU A 69 20.03 10.42 3.32
CA GLU A 69 19.76 11.51 2.38
C GLU A 69 18.40 12.17 2.64
N LEU A 70 17.38 11.40 3.03
CA LEU A 70 16.08 11.96 3.43
C LEU A 70 16.20 12.80 4.70
N ALA A 71 16.92 12.32 5.72
CA ALA A 71 17.15 13.07 6.96
C ALA A 71 17.91 14.38 6.67
N GLU A 72 18.98 14.30 5.87
CA GLU A 72 19.76 15.45 5.44
C GLU A 72 18.93 16.43 4.60
N GLY A 73 18.09 15.91 3.69
CA GLY A 73 17.05 16.62 2.94
C GLY A 73 16.13 17.44 3.84
N ILE A 74 15.53 16.78 4.84
CA ILE A 74 14.63 17.43 5.82
C ILE A 74 15.37 18.51 6.61
N ILE A 75 16.62 18.26 7.01
CA ILE A 75 17.40 19.23 7.80
C ILE A 75 17.75 20.46 6.96
N LYS A 76 18.21 20.27 5.73
CA LYS A 76 18.75 21.35 4.87
C LYS A 76 17.69 22.14 4.12
N THR A 77 16.55 21.53 3.77
CA THR A 77 15.53 22.18 2.95
C THR A 77 15.05 23.51 3.56
N LYS A 78 14.84 24.53 2.73
CA LYS A 78 14.32 25.84 3.19
C LYS A 78 12.80 25.93 3.06
N ALA A 79 12.18 24.97 2.36
CA ALA A 79 10.73 24.91 2.15
C ALA A 79 9.94 24.62 3.44
N ILE A 80 10.57 23.95 4.41
CA ILE A 80 9.92 23.45 5.63
C ILE A 80 10.37 24.26 6.84
N GLY A 81 9.42 24.70 7.68
CA GLY A 81 9.70 25.40 8.93
C GLY A 81 10.32 24.51 10.02
N PRO A 82 10.91 25.09 11.08
CA PRO A 82 11.64 24.33 12.11
C PRO A 82 10.80 23.23 12.79
N ASN A 83 9.51 23.46 13.03
CA ASN A 83 8.67 22.51 13.76
C ASN A 83 8.30 21.31 12.89
N LEU A 84 7.99 21.56 11.62
CA LEU A 84 7.71 20.49 10.66
C LEU A 84 8.98 19.67 10.36
N LYS A 85 10.18 20.27 10.36
CA LYS A 85 11.45 19.51 10.30
C LYS A 85 11.61 18.56 11.48
N ALA A 86 11.44 19.06 12.71
CA ALA A 86 11.54 18.26 13.92
C ALA A 86 10.52 17.10 13.89
N LEU A 87 9.31 17.35 13.40
CA LEU A 87 8.28 16.33 13.22
C LEU A 87 8.70 15.23 12.23
N CYS A 88 9.13 15.63 11.02
CA CYS A 88 9.56 14.68 10.00
C CYS A 88 10.73 13.82 10.48
N LEU A 89 11.70 14.42 11.18
CA LEU A 89 12.83 13.69 11.77
C LEU A 89 12.37 12.75 12.91
N ALA A 90 11.40 13.15 13.73
CA ALA A 90 10.86 12.30 14.78
C ALA A 90 10.09 11.08 14.22
N LEU A 91 9.44 11.23 13.07
CA LEU A 91 8.72 10.15 12.38
C LEU A 91 9.61 9.26 11.53
N LEU A 92 10.83 9.71 11.20
CA LEU A 92 11.73 8.98 10.30
C LEU A 92 12.07 7.56 10.79
N PRO A 93 12.41 7.31 12.07
CA PRO A 93 12.69 5.94 12.54
C PRO A 93 11.52 4.99 12.32
N LEU A 94 10.30 5.52 12.43
CA LEU A 94 9.08 4.75 12.25
C LEU A 94 8.85 4.38 10.79
N ALA A 95 9.03 5.34 9.88
CA ALA A 95 8.99 5.07 8.44
C ALA A 95 10.01 3.99 8.06
N VAL A 96 11.25 4.10 8.57
CA VAL A 96 12.33 3.13 8.33
C VAL A 96 11.97 1.74 8.85
N ALA A 97 11.37 1.64 10.04
CA ALA A 97 10.95 0.37 10.62
C ALA A 97 9.82 -0.32 9.83
N LEU A 98 8.95 0.46 9.18
CA LEU A 98 7.86 -0.05 8.34
C LEU A 98 8.29 -0.40 6.91
N THR A 99 9.39 0.18 6.42
CA THR A 99 9.88 -0.02 5.05
C THR A 99 10.04 -1.50 4.66
N PRO A 100 10.57 -2.42 5.48
CA PRO A 100 10.69 -3.83 5.09
C PRO A 100 9.33 -4.47 4.75
N ALA A 101 8.31 -4.21 5.57
CA ALA A 101 6.97 -4.75 5.36
C ALA A 101 6.29 -4.12 4.14
N LEU A 102 6.42 -2.81 3.98
CA LEU A 102 5.93 -2.07 2.80
C LEU A 102 6.59 -2.56 1.52
N ALA A 103 7.91 -2.72 1.54
CA ALA A 103 8.69 -3.18 0.41
C ALA A 103 8.26 -4.60 0.03
N ALA A 104 8.13 -5.52 1.00
CA ALA A 104 7.66 -6.89 0.76
C ALA A 104 6.26 -6.96 0.15
N VAL A 105 5.31 -6.18 0.68
CA VAL A 105 3.94 -6.13 0.16
C VAL A 105 3.92 -5.53 -1.25
N GLY A 106 4.58 -4.38 -1.43
CA GLY A 106 4.62 -3.66 -2.71
C GLY A 106 5.30 -4.49 -3.80
N SER A 107 6.45 -5.09 -3.48
CA SER A 107 7.22 -5.91 -4.42
C SER A 107 6.47 -7.18 -4.83
N THR A 108 5.85 -7.89 -3.88
CA THR A 108 5.08 -9.10 -4.19
C THR A 108 3.88 -8.75 -5.06
N THR A 109 3.14 -7.70 -4.72
CA THR A 109 1.96 -7.27 -5.48
C THR A 109 2.35 -6.84 -6.90
N TYR A 110 3.43 -6.06 -7.02
CA TYR A 110 3.96 -5.65 -8.32
C TYR A 110 4.37 -6.84 -9.18
N GLY A 111 5.15 -7.79 -8.63
CA GLY A 111 5.56 -8.99 -9.35
C GLY A 111 4.38 -9.86 -9.79
N ILE A 112 3.38 -10.06 -8.91
CA ILE A 112 2.18 -10.83 -9.27
C ILE A 112 1.44 -10.20 -10.45
N VAL A 113 1.18 -8.89 -10.39
CA VAL A 113 0.45 -8.18 -11.45
C VAL A 113 1.24 -8.18 -12.75
N LYS A 114 2.54 -7.86 -12.69
CA LYS A 114 3.40 -7.79 -13.86
C LYS A 114 3.62 -9.14 -14.52
N GLY A 115 3.98 -10.18 -13.75
CA GLY A 115 4.16 -11.53 -14.28
C GLY A 115 2.88 -12.09 -14.89
N PHE A 116 1.71 -11.76 -14.33
CA PHE A 116 0.41 -12.08 -14.92
C PHE A 116 0.18 -11.34 -16.24
N GLU A 117 0.39 -10.02 -16.25
CA GLU A 117 0.22 -9.16 -17.41
C GLU A 117 1.14 -9.54 -18.56
N GLU A 118 2.43 -9.77 -18.29
CA GLU A 118 3.42 -10.17 -19.31
C GLU A 118 3.09 -11.53 -19.93
N ALA A 119 2.64 -12.49 -19.12
CA ALA A 119 2.24 -13.80 -19.62
C ALA A 119 0.91 -13.77 -20.42
N LEU A 120 0.04 -12.80 -20.17
CA LEU A 120 -1.15 -12.57 -20.99
C LEU A 120 -0.82 -11.84 -22.30
N LYS A 121 0.06 -10.83 -22.24
CA LYS A 121 0.37 -9.98 -23.39
C LYS A 121 1.42 -10.58 -24.33
N THR A 122 2.27 -11.48 -23.83
CA THR A 122 3.37 -12.05 -24.60
C THR A 122 3.30 -13.58 -24.65
N ASP A 123 3.90 -14.17 -25.68
CA ASP A 123 4.02 -15.63 -25.77
C ASP A 123 5.29 -16.17 -25.09
N LYS A 124 6.05 -15.30 -24.40
CA LYS A 124 7.27 -15.64 -23.65
C LYS A 124 7.03 -16.81 -22.71
N SER A 125 7.98 -17.73 -22.64
CA SER A 125 7.96 -18.82 -21.67
C SER A 125 8.09 -18.27 -20.24
N ILE A 126 7.61 -19.02 -19.25
CA ILE A 126 7.76 -18.64 -17.82
C ILE A 126 9.23 -18.36 -17.50
N LYS A 127 10.17 -19.16 -18.04
CA LYS A 127 11.61 -18.96 -17.84
C LYS A 127 12.11 -17.61 -18.36
N GLU A 128 11.58 -17.11 -19.47
CA GLU A 128 11.97 -15.83 -20.04
C GLU A 128 11.41 -14.67 -19.22
N ILE A 129 10.15 -14.76 -18.78
CA ILE A 129 9.52 -13.79 -17.88
C ILE A 129 10.35 -13.66 -16.58
N LEU A 130 10.69 -14.80 -15.95
CA LEU A 130 11.49 -14.77 -14.71
C LEU A 130 12.91 -14.22 -14.93
N LYS A 131 13.55 -14.49 -16.08
CA LYS A 131 14.86 -13.91 -16.40
C LYS A 131 14.78 -12.40 -16.58
N GLU A 132 13.74 -11.92 -17.25
CA GLU A 132 13.49 -10.50 -17.42
C GLU A 132 13.24 -9.81 -16.09
N GLU A 133 12.50 -10.44 -15.19
CA GLU A 133 12.29 -9.90 -13.85
C GLU A 133 13.58 -9.82 -13.04
N VAL A 134 14.42 -10.86 -13.06
CA VAL A 134 15.76 -10.80 -12.43
C VAL A 134 16.59 -9.64 -13.01
N ASN A 135 16.52 -9.41 -14.32
CA ASN A 135 17.19 -8.26 -14.94
C ASN A 135 16.57 -6.93 -14.50
N ASN A 136 15.25 -6.85 -14.34
CA ASN A 136 14.56 -5.66 -13.86
C ASN A 136 14.88 -5.36 -12.40
N ILE A 137 15.01 -6.38 -11.55
CA ILE A 137 15.50 -6.24 -10.18
C ILE A 137 16.93 -5.71 -10.17
N ASN A 138 17.81 -6.24 -11.03
CA ASN A 138 19.18 -5.74 -11.17
C ASN A 138 19.23 -4.28 -11.64
N LYS A 139 18.40 -3.89 -12.61
CA LYS A 139 18.26 -2.49 -13.04
C LYS A 139 17.71 -1.62 -11.92
N PHE A 140 16.70 -2.09 -11.19
CA PHE A 140 16.16 -1.34 -10.06
C PHE A 140 17.22 -1.14 -8.98
N HIS A 141 17.98 -2.17 -8.64
CA HIS A 141 19.06 -2.10 -7.67
C HIS A 141 20.16 -1.13 -8.08
N ASN A 142 20.60 -1.19 -9.35
CA ASN A 142 21.77 -0.43 -9.78
C ASN A 142 21.46 0.97 -10.30
N GLU A 143 20.25 1.21 -10.80
CA GLU A 143 19.83 2.44 -11.47
C GLU A 143 18.70 3.12 -10.70
N LYS A 144 17.52 2.50 -10.59
CA LYS A 144 16.33 3.17 -10.03
C LYS A 144 16.42 3.51 -8.55
N ALA A 145 17.05 2.65 -7.76
CA ALA A 145 17.31 2.94 -6.35
C ALA A 145 18.27 4.13 -6.19
N LYS A 146 19.25 4.27 -7.09
CA LYS A 146 20.14 5.44 -7.10
C LYS A 146 19.41 6.70 -7.55
N GLU A 147 18.61 6.63 -8.61
CA GLU A 147 17.76 7.75 -9.04
C GLU A 147 16.83 8.22 -7.92
N ALA A 148 16.24 7.30 -7.15
CA ALA A 148 15.40 7.63 -6.01
C ALA A 148 16.20 8.33 -4.90
N ILE A 149 17.43 7.89 -4.64
CA ILE A 149 18.33 8.53 -3.68
C ILE A 149 18.74 9.93 -4.17
N GLU A 150 19.09 10.10 -5.44
CA GLU A 150 19.38 11.41 -6.05
C GLU A 150 18.17 12.35 -6.01
N TYR A 151 16.96 11.82 -6.12
CA TYR A 151 15.75 12.61 -5.91
C TYR A 151 15.63 13.10 -4.46
N LEU A 152 15.96 12.27 -3.47
CA LEU A 152 16.02 12.66 -2.06
C LEU A 152 17.09 13.72 -1.81
N GLU A 153 18.26 13.60 -2.45
CA GLU A 153 19.31 14.63 -2.42
C GLU A 153 18.79 15.98 -2.93
N LYS A 154 18.00 15.99 -4.02
CA LYS A 154 17.39 17.22 -4.56
C LYS A 154 16.38 17.88 -3.63
N LEU A 155 15.79 17.15 -2.67
CA LEU A 155 14.91 17.76 -1.66
C LEU A 155 15.66 18.78 -0.79
N GLN A 156 16.99 18.65 -0.66
CA GLN A 156 17.84 19.61 0.07
C GLN A 156 17.74 21.03 -0.51
N ASP A 157 17.53 21.15 -1.82
CA ASP A 157 17.54 22.43 -2.53
C ASP A 157 16.16 23.08 -2.66
N LEU A 158 15.10 22.42 -2.18
CA LEU A 158 13.74 22.97 -2.21
C LEU A 158 13.66 24.27 -1.39
N LYS A 159 13.16 25.31 -2.04
CA LYS A 159 12.87 26.63 -1.48
C LYS A 159 11.37 26.89 -1.55
N PRO A 160 10.83 27.75 -0.66
CA PRO A 160 9.48 28.28 -0.85
C PRO A 160 9.40 29.06 -2.16
N ASP A 161 8.20 29.13 -2.76
CA ASP A 161 7.95 29.98 -3.91
C ASP A 161 8.18 31.47 -3.55
N GLU A 162 8.46 32.31 -4.56
CA GLU A 162 8.82 33.71 -4.34
C GLU A 162 7.72 34.47 -3.57
N GLY A 163 8.07 34.94 -2.37
CA GLY A 163 7.16 35.67 -1.48
C GLY A 163 6.41 34.80 -0.47
N GLU A 164 6.49 33.47 -0.55
CA GLU A 164 5.86 32.56 0.41
C GLU A 164 6.75 32.27 1.63
N LYS A 165 6.11 32.08 2.78
CA LYS A 165 6.80 31.66 4.01
C LYS A 165 6.96 30.14 4.02
N PRO A 166 8.02 29.61 4.65
CA PRO A 166 8.16 28.17 4.86
C PRO A 166 6.91 27.60 5.52
N VAL A 167 6.49 26.42 5.06
CA VAL A 167 5.32 25.73 5.62
C VAL A 167 5.67 25.30 7.04
N ASP A 168 4.94 25.83 8.02
CA ASP A 168 5.16 25.54 9.44
C ASP A 168 3.83 25.32 10.15
N ILE A 169 3.86 24.50 11.20
CA ILE A 169 2.69 24.06 11.96
C ILE A 169 2.90 24.35 13.46
N ARG A 170 1.79 24.57 14.18
CA ARG A 170 1.84 24.90 15.60
C ARG A 170 2.33 23.71 16.43
N ILE A 171 3.33 23.92 17.27
CA ILE A 171 4.08 22.86 17.99
C ILE A 171 3.18 21.99 18.87
N ILE A 172 2.26 22.60 19.63
CA ILE A 172 1.46 21.88 20.64
C ILE A 172 0.46 20.95 19.95
N GLU A 173 -0.26 21.44 18.95
CA GLU A 173 -1.22 20.65 18.17
C GLU A 173 -0.49 19.58 17.34
N THR A 174 0.70 19.89 16.83
CA THR A 174 1.56 18.94 16.12
C THR A 174 2.07 17.82 17.02
N LEU A 175 2.48 18.15 18.25
CA LEU A 175 2.93 17.16 19.22
C LEU A 175 1.80 16.22 19.62
N LYS A 176 0.59 16.73 19.83
CA LYS A 176 -0.61 15.90 20.07
C LYS A 176 -0.92 15.00 18.89
N ALA A 177 -0.88 15.53 17.67
CA ALA A 177 -1.06 14.76 16.44
C ALA A 177 0.00 13.66 16.32
N LEU A 178 1.28 13.98 16.53
CA LEU A 178 2.39 13.03 16.48
C LEU A 178 2.24 11.90 17.49
N ILE A 179 1.99 12.24 18.76
CA ILE A 179 1.83 11.23 19.82
C ILE A 179 0.65 10.32 19.48
N SER A 180 -0.47 10.89 19.05
CA SER A 180 -1.67 10.14 18.68
C SER A 180 -1.45 9.30 17.41
N ALA A 181 -0.65 9.78 16.46
CA ALA A 181 -0.28 9.06 15.24
C ALA A 181 0.58 7.83 15.56
N VAL A 182 1.58 7.98 16.43
CA VAL A 182 2.45 6.86 16.85
C VAL A 182 1.64 5.83 17.64
N ILE A 183 0.79 6.27 18.57
CA ILE A 183 -0.08 5.38 19.34
C ILE A 183 -1.08 4.68 18.41
N GLY A 184 -1.75 5.44 17.54
CA GLY A 184 -2.72 4.93 16.59
C GLY A 184 -2.11 3.92 15.63
N MET A 185 -0.93 4.21 15.09
CA MET A 185 -0.19 3.27 14.27
C MET A 185 0.14 1.98 15.05
N GLY A 186 0.62 2.08 16.29
CA GLY A 186 0.92 0.91 17.12
C GLY A 186 -0.32 0.07 17.41
N LEU A 187 -1.41 0.71 17.82
CA LEU A 187 -2.69 0.06 18.11
C LEU A 187 -3.30 -0.59 16.87
N ASP A 188 -3.36 0.13 15.76
CA ASP A 188 -4.07 -0.35 14.56
C ASP A 188 -3.22 -1.36 13.79
N SER A 189 -1.91 -1.22 13.72
CA SER A 189 -1.05 -2.23 13.10
C SER A 189 -1.12 -3.56 13.85
N VAL A 190 -0.92 -3.55 15.17
CA VAL A 190 -0.98 -4.78 16.00
C VAL A 190 -2.40 -5.31 16.08
N GLY A 191 -3.38 -4.42 16.31
CA GLY A 191 -4.80 -4.75 16.43
C GLY A 191 -5.37 -5.33 15.15
N ALA A 192 -5.16 -4.68 14.01
CA ALA A 192 -5.63 -5.19 12.71
C ALA A 192 -4.94 -6.50 12.35
N THR A 193 -3.63 -6.65 12.64
CA THR A 193 -2.91 -7.91 12.41
C THR A 193 -3.46 -9.03 13.27
N ALA A 194 -3.68 -8.78 14.57
CA ALA A 194 -4.23 -9.78 15.47
C ALA A 194 -5.67 -10.18 15.08
N ILE A 195 -6.53 -9.20 14.79
CA ILE A 195 -7.89 -9.44 14.32
C ILE A 195 -7.90 -10.22 13.00
N THR A 196 -7.03 -9.86 12.06
CA THR A 196 -6.86 -10.58 10.80
C THR A 196 -6.43 -12.02 11.08
N ALA A 197 -5.37 -12.24 11.86
CA ALA A 197 -4.88 -13.58 12.20
C ALA A 197 -5.94 -14.47 12.86
N LEU A 198 -6.76 -13.90 13.74
CA LEU A 198 -7.84 -14.63 14.43
C LEU A 198 -8.97 -15.03 13.49
N ASN A 199 -9.32 -14.19 12.51
CA ASN A 199 -10.41 -14.45 11.58
C ASN A 199 -9.95 -15.16 10.29
N LEU A 200 -8.65 -15.13 9.97
CA LEU A 200 -8.07 -15.66 8.74
C LEU A 200 -8.41 -17.15 8.50
N PRO A 201 -8.39 -18.06 9.50
CA PRO A 201 -8.79 -19.45 9.28
C PRO A 201 -10.24 -19.59 8.85
N GLN A 202 -11.17 -18.84 9.47
CA GLN A 202 -12.59 -18.91 9.15
C GLN A 202 -12.87 -18.33 7.77
N LEU A 203 -12.27 -17.18 7.45
CA LEU A 203 -12.34 -16.56 6.12
C LEU A 203 -11.81 -17.50 5.05
N THR A 204 -10.65 -18.13 5.28
CA THR A 204 -10.05 -19.09 4.34
C THR A 204 -10.96 -20.29 4.10
N ILE A 205 -11.49 -20.91 5.16
CA ILE A 205 -12.41 -22.05 5.04
C ILE A 205 -13.68 -21.65 4.29
N LYS A 206 -14.23 -20.46 4.57
CA LYS A 206 -15.42 -19.96 3.88
C LYS A 206 -15.15 -19.73 2.40
N SER A 207 -14.06 -19.03 2.06
CA SER A 207 -13.66 -18.82 0.68
C SER A 207 -13.46 -20.13 -0.06
N ILE A 208 -12.81 -21.13 0.56
CA ILE A 208 -12.70 -22.48 -0.01
C ILE A 208 -14.09 -23.07 -0.26
N LYS A 209 -15.00 -23.05 0.72
CA LYS A 209 -16.36 -23.59 0.57
C LYS A 209 -17.13 -22.90 -0.56
N GLU A 210 -17.09 -21.58 -0.63
CA GLU A 210 -17.75 -20.79 -1.67
C GLU A 210 -17.17 -21.10 -3.04
N ILE A 211 -15.83 -21.12 -3.19
CA ILE A 211 -15.14 -21.53 -4.41
C ILE A 211 -15.62 -22.93 -4.84
N ILE A 212 -15.60 -23.92 -3.93
CA ILE A 212 -16.03 -25.29 -4.23
C ILE A 212 -17.50 -25.36 -4.67
N LYS A 213 -18.37 -24.55 -4.06
CA LYS A 213 -19.82 -24.59 -4.28
C LYS A 213 -20.21 -23.90 -5.58
N ASP A 214 -19.59 -22.76 -5.89
CA ASP A 214 -19.91 -21.90 -7.02
C ASP A 214 -19.33 -22.43 -8.35
N THR A 215 -18.20 -23.15 -8.30
CA THR A 215 -17.54 -23.70 -9.50
C THR A 215 -17.77 -25.20 -9.73
N LYS A 216 -18.89 -25.77 -9.26
CA LYS A 216 -19.22 -27.19 -9.46
C LYS A 216 -19.10 -27.67 -10.93
N ASN A 217 -19.31 -26.78 -11.90
CA ASN A 217 -19.21 -27.09 -13.34
C ASN A 217 -17.97 -26.50 -14.03
N LYS A 218 -17.04 -25.85 -13.31
CA LYS A 218 -15.85 -25.18 -13.86
C LYS A 218 -14.59 -25.54 -13.06
N PRO A 219 -14.08 -26.79 -13.17
CA PRO A 219 -12.98 -27.29 -12.33
C PRO A 219 -11.67 -26.50 -12.47
N ILE A 220 -11.43 -25.89 -13.63
CA ILE A 220 -10.25 -25.05 -13.87
C ILE A 220 -10.34 -23.72 -13.13
N LEU A 221 -11.50 -23.05 -13.17
CA LEU A 221 -11.73 -21.79 -12.46
C LEU A 221 -11.59 -22.00 -10.93
N ARG A 222 -12.04 -23.16 -10.45
CA ARG A 222 -11.87 -23.60 -9.07
C ARG A 222 -10.40 -23.70 -8.67
N GLY A 223 -9.59 -24.40 -9.48
CA GLY A 223 -8.15 -24.55 -9.22
C GLY A 223 -7.43 -23.20 -9.18
N LEU A 224 -7.79 -22.31 -10.11
CA LEU A 224 -7.28 -20.93 -10.16
C LEU A 224 -7.63 -20.12 -8.91
N GLN A 225 -8.91 -20.12 -8.50
CA GLN A 225 -9.34 -19.39 -7.30
C GLN A 225 -8.69 -19.92 -6.02
N LEU A 226 -8.54 -21.24 -5.89
CA LEU A 226 -7.85 -21.86 -4.75
C LEU A 226 -6.37 -21.48 -4.70
N LEU A 227 -5.73 -21.41 -5.87
CA LEU A 227 -4.35 -21.02 -5.99
C LEU A 227 -4.15 -19.53 -5.66
N LEU A 228 -5.03 -18.63 -6.13
CA LEU A 228 -5.00 -17.22 -5.71
C LEU A 228 -5.21 -17.07 -4.20
N LEU A 229 -6.13 -17.84 -3.63
CA LEU A 229 -6.36 -17.84 -2.18
C LEU A 229 -5.11 -18.27 -1.41
N SER A 230 -4.35 -19.25 -1.92
CA SER A 230 -3.09 -19.70 -1.30
C SER A 230 -1.99 -18.63 -1.27
N LEU A 231 -2.08 -17.59 -2.12
CA LEU A 231 -1.18 -16.44 -2.13
C LEU A 231 -1.68 -15.30 -1.24
N LEU A 232 -2.98 -15.04 -1.29
CA LEU A 232 -3.59 -13.95 -0.53
C LEU A 232 -3.52 -14.21 0.98
N VAL A 233 -3.63 -15.48 1.41
CA VAL A 233 -3.60 -15.84 2.83
C VAL A 233 -2.26 -15.48 3.50
N PRO A 234 -1.08 -15.89 2.99
CA PRO A 234 0.22 -15.45 3.54
C PRO A 234 0.43 -13.94 3.49
N LEU A 235 -0.09 -13.26 2.46
CA LEU A 235 0.05 -11.81 2.31
C LEU A 235 -0.90 -11.00 3.19
N SER A 236 -1.98 -11.60 3.67
CA SER A 236 -3.01 -10.91 4.47
C SER A 236 -2.45 -10.29 5.76
N LEU A 237 -1.54 -10.98 6.44
CA LEU A 237 -0.92 -10.49 7.68
C LEU A 237 -0.01 -9.28 7.44
N PRO A 238 1.02 -9.32 6.56
CA PRO A 238 1.83 -8.14 6.29
C PRO A 238 1.02 -7.00 5.69
N LEU A 239 -0.02 -7.28 4.87
CA LEU A 239 -0.96 -6.27 4.39
C LEU A 239 -1.74 -5.63 5.53
N SER A 240 -2.25 -6.42 6.48
CA SER A 240 -2.99 -5.90 7.64
C SER A 240 -2.10 -5.09 8.57
N LEU A 241 -0.84 -5.47 8.72
CA LEU A 241 0.15 -4.73 9.50
C LEU A 241 0.41 -3.35 8.87
N VAL A 242 0.71 -3.33 7.58
CA VAL A 242 0.99 -2.11 6.81
C VAL A 242 -0.25 -1.22 6.72
N GLY A 243 -1.40 -1.81 6.36
CA GLY A 243 -2.67 -1.10 6.24
C GLY A 243 -3.12 -0.52 7.58
N GLY A 244 -3.03 -1.31 8.66
CA GLY A 244 -3.31 -0.86 10.02
C GLY A 244 -2.35 0.24 10.47
N ALA A 245 -1.04 0.12 10.18
CA ALA A 245 -0.06 1.15 10.50
C ALA A 245 -0.39 2.47 9.77
N ALA A 246 -0.64 2.44 8.46
CA ALA A 246 -0.95 3.62 7.68
C ALA A 246 -2.27 4.28 8.11
N TYR A 247 -3.31 3.47 8.32
CA TYR A 247 -4.61 3.93 8.81
C TYR A 247 -4.49 4.57 10.19
N GLY A 248 -3.83 3.89 11.13
CA GLY A 248 -3.67 4.38 12.50
C GLY A 248 -2.76 5.59 12.61
N LEU A 249 -1.75 5.71 11.74
CA LEU A 249 -0.93 6.91 11.64
C LEU A 249 -1.74 8.11 11.15
N TYR A 250 -2.55 7.93 10.09
CA TYR A 250 -3.39 8.98 9.52
C TYR A 250 -4.51 9.40 10.48
N ASN A 251 -5.32 8.45 10.94
CA ASN A 251 -6.42 8.74 11.86
C ASN A 251 -5.90 9.20 13.21
N GLY A 252 -4.86 8.58 13.74
CA GLY A 252 -4.22 9.03 14.98
C GLY A 252 -3.76 10.49 14.88
N ALA A 253 -3.09 10.87 13.78
CA ALA A 253 -2.68 12.26 13.56
C ALA A 253 -3.88 13.22 13.47
N LYS A 254 -4.88 12.88 12.65
CA LYS A 254 -6.07 13.70 12.41
C LYS A 254 -6.88 13.91 13.69
N GLU A 255 -7.21 12.83 14.38
CA GLU A 255 -8.06 12.83 15.57
C GLU A 255 -7.29 13.39 16.77
N GLY A 256 -5.99 13.11 16.87
CA GLY A 256 -5.12 13.71 17.89
C GLY A 256 -4.98 15.23 17.75
N TYR A 257 -5.00 15.72 16.51
CA TYR A 257 -5.00 17.15 16.20
C TYR A 257 -6.35 17.81 16.55
N GLN A 258 -7.46 17.17 16.18
CA GLN A 258 -8.81 17.73 16.27
C GLN A 258 -9.45 17.58 17.66
N GLU A 259 -9.37 16.38 18.23
CA GLU A 259 -10.15 15.98 19.40
C GLU A 259 -9.27 15.70 20.62
N GLY A 260 -7.99 15.38 20.40
CA GLY A 260 -7.01 15.09 21.45
C GLY A 260 -6.66 13.61 21.57
N ILE A 261 -5.62 13.32 22.35
CA ILE A 261 -4.97 11.99 22.39
C ILE A 261 -5.94 10.90 22.88
N LEU A 262 -6.73 11.19 23.92
CA LEU A 262 -7.63 10.19 24.51
C LEU A 262 -8.80 9.84 23.57
N GLN A 263 -9.39 10.84 22.91
CA GLN A 263 -10.42 10.62 21.90
C GLN A 263 -9.88 9.82 20.72
N ALA A 264 -8.68 10.16 20.23
CA ALA A 264 -8.02 9.42 19.16
C ALA A 264 -7.85 7.93 19.49
N ILE A 265 -7.35 7.61 20.69
CA ILE A 265 -7.22 6.22 21.16
C ILE A 265 -8.58 5.51 21.19
N SER A 266 -9.61 6.14 21.77
CA SER A 266 -10.95 5.56 21.86
C SER A 266 -11.56 5.28 20.48
N LYS A 267 -11.30 6.17 19.52
CA LYS A 267 -11.80 6.03 18.14
C LYS A 267 -11.10 4.88 17.42
N ASN A 268 -9.78 4.77 17.53
CA ASN A 268 -9.01 3.65 16.99
C ASN A 268 -9.49 2.29 17.54
N PHE A 269 -9.77 2.19 18.85
CA PHE A 269 -10.37 0.96 19.41
C PHE A 269 -11.75 0.65 18.81
N SER A 270 -12.58 1.68 18.59
CA SER A 270 -13.90 1.52 17.97
C SER A 270 -13.78 1.07 16.51
N ASP A 271 -12.82 1.62 15.77
CA ASP A 271 -12.52 1.25 14.39
C ASP A 271 -12.03 -0.21 14.30
N LEU A 272 -11.17 -0.65 15.23
CA LEU A 272 -10.75 -2.05 15.32
C LEU A 272 -11.92 -3.00 15.66
N GLN A 273 -12.83 -2.59 16.53
CA GLN A 273 -14.04 -3.37 16.81
C GLN A 273 -14.93 -3.48 15.57
N ASN A 274 -15.11 -2.39 14.82
CA ASN A 274 -15.87 -2.37 13.58
C ASN A 274 -15.20 -3.25 12.50
N TYR A 275 -13.87 -3.19 12.39
CA TYR A 275 -13.10 -4.06 11.50
C TYR A 275 -13.29 -5.55 11.85
N ASN A 276 -13.23 -5.91 13.14
CA ASN A 276 -13.49 -7.29 13.58
C ASN A 276 -14.94 -7.73 13.28
N LYS A 277 -15.93 -6.86 13.49
CA LYS A 277 -17.33 -7.16 13.14
C LYS A 277 -17.47 -7.40 11.63
N PHE A 278 -16.88 -6.54 10.81
CA PHE A 278 -16.87 -6.68 9.36
C PHE A 278 -16.24 -8.01 8.91
N LEU A 279 -15.07 -8.39 9.44
CA LEU A 279 -14.47 -9.69 9.12
C LEU A 279 -15.35 -10.87 9.54
N LYS A 280 -16.00 -10.79 10.71
CA LYS A 280 -16.93 -11.82 11.17
C LYS A 280 -18.19 -11.91 10.32
N GLU A 281 -18.68 -10.79 9.78
CA GLU A 281 -19.81 -10.78 8.85
C GLU A 281 -19.42 -11.43 7.52
N ILE A 282 -18.22 -11.15 7.00
CA ILE A 282 -17.70 -11.84 5.82
C ILE A 282 -17.52 -13.34 6.11
N ALA A 283 -17.14 -13.72 7.33
CA ALA A 283 -16.91 -15.12 7.69
C ALA A 283 -18.20 -15.96 7.89
N LYS A 284 -19.38 -15.33 8.02
CA LYS A 284 -20.69 -16.00 8.15
C LYS A 284 -21.24 -16.43 6.80
#